data_AF-A0A511MI97-F1
#
_entry.id   AF-A0A511MI97-F1
#
_cell.length_a   1.000
_cell.length_b   1.000
_cell.length_c   1.000
_cell.angle_alpha   90.00
_cell.angle_beta   90.00
_cell.angle_gamma   90.00
#
_symmetry.space_group_name_H-M   'P 1'
#
loop_
_entity.id
_entity.type
_entity.pdbx_description
1 polymer ?
#
loop_
_entity_poly.entity_id
_entity_poly.type
_entity_poly.pdbx_seq_one_letter_code
_entity_poly.pdbx_strand_id
1 'polypeptide(L)'
;MAVVREEGKWRCSPLSQAALTDLSAAENELKALRSSGAVFGLLDIDDEFFIVVRPAPSGTRMLVSDATAAIDYDIAADVLDALNVEIPDIDPDELDDIEPWEEGDLGVLADLGLPEPVLSVILAETDLYPDEQLGMIAQRLGFADELAAVLDKLPR
;
A
#
# COMPACT_ATOMS: atom_id res chain seq x y z
N MET A 1 2.99 -2.57 6.88
CA MET A 1 3.53 -1.68 7.95
C MET A 1 2.81 -0.32 7.99
N ALA A 2 2.95 0.42 9.09
CA ALA A 2 2.54 1.82 9.22
C ALA A 2 3.74 2.77 9.15
N VAL A 3 3.54 3.92 8.49
CA VAL A 3 4.52 4.99 8.33
C VAL A 3 3.91 6.29 8.87
N VAL A 4 4.69 6.98 9.70
CA VAL A 4 4.31 8.26 10.30
C VAL A 4 5.37 9.31 9.98
N ARG A 5 4.94 10.49 9.56
CA ARG A 5 5.80 11.68 9.41
C ARG A 5 5.36 12.77 10.37
N GLU A 6 6.11 12.97 11.45
CA GLU A 6 5.80 13.92 12.50
C GLU A 6 7.05 14.76 12.83
N GLU A 7 6.89 16.09 12.95
CA GLU A 7 8.00 17.02 13.21
C GLU A 7 9.19 16.88 12.23
N GLY A 8 8.92 16.51 10.97
CA GLY A 8 9.93 16.32 9.93
C GLY A 8 10.72 15.01 10.04
N LYS A 9 10.35 14.11 10.97
CA LYS A 9 10.98 12.80 11.14
C LYS A 9 10.05 11.70 10.67
N TRP A 10 10.64 10.66 10.10
CA TRP A 10 9.94 9.44 9.73
C TRP A 10 9.99 8.43 10.87
N ARG A 11 8.92 7.64 11.00
CA ARG A 11 8.88 6.48 11.87
C ARG A 11 8.05 5.39 11.20
N CYS A 12 8.61 4.20 11.19
CA CYS A 12 7.96 2.99 10.75
C CYS A 12 7.60 2.12 11.95
N SER A 13 6.46 1.41 11.86
CA SER A 13 6.08 0.39 12.83
C SER A 13 5.32 -0.73 12.13
N PRO A 14 5.45 -1.99 12.58
CA PRO A 14 4.65 -3.06 12.00
C PRO A 14 3.17 -2.82 12.31
N LEU A 15 2.32 -3.23 11.37
CA LEU A 15 0.88 -3.40 11.60
C LEU A 15 0.63 -4.85 12.03
N SER A 16 -0.55 -5.13 12.57
CA SER A 16 -0.92 -6.51 12.87
C SER A 16 -1.08 -7.34 11.59
N GLN A 17 -1.04 -8.67 11.74
CA GLN A 17 -1.35 -9.60 10.65
C GLN A 17 -2.78 -9.43 10.13
N ALA A 18 -3.72 -8.99 10.97
CA ALA A 18 -5.09 -8.73 10.53
C ALA A 18 -5.15 -7.55 9.54
N ALA A 19 -4.22 -6.60 9.61
CA ALA A 19 -4.15 -5.50 8.66
C ALA A 19 -3.73 -5.94 7.24
N LEU A 20 -3.23 -7.17 7.07
CA LEU A 20 -2.90 -7.73 5.75
C LEU A 20 -4.08 -8.49 5.12
N THR A 21 -5.13 -8.79 5.89
CA THR A 21 -6.29 -9.56 5.40
C THR A 21 -7.63 -8.86 5.60
N ASP A 22 -7.67 -7.77 6.37
CA ASP A 22 -8.87 -6.98 6.66
C ASP A 22 -8.56 -5.48 6.50
N LEU A 23 -9.18 -4.86 5.50
CA LEU A 23 -9.00 -3.43 5.20
C LEU A 23 -9.44 -2.54 6.36
N SER A 24 -10.54 -2.89 7.03
CA SER A 24 -11.04 -2.14 8.18
C SER A 24 -10.08 -2.24 9.37
N ALA A 25 -9.44 -3.40 9.58
CA ALA A 25 -8.39 -3.56 10.60
C ALA A 25 -7.20 -2.63 10.30
N ALA A 26 -6.72 -2.61 9.06
CA ALA A 26 -5.63 -1.74 8.64
C ALA A 26 -5.95 -0.26 8.87
N GLU A 27 -7.14 0.19 8.43
CA GLU A 27 -7.58 1.57 8.65
C GLU A 27 -7.67 1.94 10.13
N ASN A 28 -8.26 1.07 10.94
CA ASN A 28 -8.46 1.31 12.37
C ASN A 28 -7.14 1.42 13.11
N GLU A 29 -6.18 0.55 12.79
CA GLU A 29 -4.83 0.61 13.36
C GLU A 29 -4.11 1.92 12.99
N LEU A 30 -4.17 2.32 11.71
CA LEU A 30 -3.57 3.58 11.26
C LEU A 30 -4.21 4.79 11.95
N LYS A 31 -5.55 4.82 12.04
CA LYS A 31 -6.30 5.87 12.77
C LYS A 31 -5.94 5.88 14.26
N ALA A 32 -5.66 4.73 14.86
CA ALA A 32 -5.32 4.59 16.27
C ALA A 32 -3.92 5.14 16.64
N LEU A 33 -3.03 5.38 15.66
CA LEU A 33 -1.71 5.97 15.90
C LEU A 33 -1.78 7.41 16.43
N ARG A 34 -2.90 8.12 16.21
CA ARG A 34 -3.18 9.48 16.72
C ARG A 34 -2.02 10.48 16.52
N SER A 35 -1.29 10.36 15.42
CA SER A 35 -0.20 11.29 15.10
C SER A 35 -0.76 12.66 14.73
N SER A 36 -0.02 13.72 15.05
CA SER A 36 -0.30 15.08 14.57
C SER A 36 0.20 15.32 13.14
N GLY A 37 0.97 14.38 12.59
CA GLY A 37 1.53 14.43 11.25
C GLY A 37 0.84 13.48 10.26
N ALA A 38 1.52 13.22 9.14
CA ALA A 38 0.98 12.32 8.12
C ALA A 38 1.10 10.86 8.55
N VAL A 39 0.07 10.06 8.28
CA VAL A 39 0.02 8.63 8.57
C VAL A 39 -0.47 7.88 7.34
N PHE A 40 0.22 6.82 6.95
CA PHE A 40 -0.21 5.90 5.91
C PHE A 40 0.32 4.49 6.17
N GLY A 41 -0.35 3.48 5.63
CA GLY A 41 0.08 2.10 5.60
C GLY A 41 0.67 1.75 4.24
N LEU A 42 1.70 0.91 4.27
CA LEU A 42 2.22 0.17 3.13
C LEU A 42 1.99 -1.31 3.45
N LEU A 43 0.96 -1.91 2.87
CA LEU A 43 0.57 -3.29 3.11
C LEU A 43 1.17 -4.14 1.98
N ASP A 44 2.05 -5.05 2.34
CA ASP A 44 2.67 -6.00 1.42
C ASP A 44 1.94 -7.33 1.61
N ILE A 45 1.18 -7.76 0.60
CA ILE A 45 0.23 -8.86 0.71
C ILE A 45 0.81 -10.09 0.02
N ASP A 46 1.20 -11.07 0.82
CA ASP A 46 1.73 -12.37 0.38
C ASP A 46 2.83 -12.30 -0.69
N ASP A 47 3.58 -11.19 -0.73
CA ASP A 47 4.59 -10.86 -1.75
C ASP A 47 4.05 -10.84 -3.20
N GLU A 48 2.72 -10.73 -3.39
CA GLU A 48 2.07 -10.70 -4.72
C GLU A 48 1.64 -9.29 -5.14
N PHE A 49 1.16 -8.47 -4.21
CA PHE A 49 0.79 -7.08 -4.48
C PHE A 49 0.90 -6.22 -3.22
N PHE A 50 0.80 -4.90 -3.37
CA PHE A 50 0.75 -3.99 -2.24
C PHE A 50 -0.44 -3.04 -2.28
N ILE A 51 -0.83 -2.57 -1.09
CA ILE A 51 -1.84 -1.54 -0.90
C ILE A 51 -1.23 -0.36 -0.13
N VAL A 52 -1.44 0.85 -0.63
CA VAL A 52 -1.21 2.08 0.13
C VAL A 52 -2.52 2.54 0.74
N VAL A 53 -2.59 2.58 2.07
CA VAL A 53 -3.79 3.03 2.80
C VAL A 53 -3.48 4.33 3.53
N ARG A 54 -4.20 5.41 3.23
CA ARG A 54 -3.95 6.72 3.84
C ARG A 54 -5.23 7.33 4.41
N PRO A 55 -5.51 7.15 5.71
CA PRO A 55 -6.66 7.77 6.35
C PRO A 55 -6.61 9.29 6.23
N ALA A 56 -7.73 9.90 5.81
CA ALA A 56 -7.88 11.34 5.79
C ALA A 56 -9.28 11.76 6.31
N PRO A 57 -9.48 13.03 6.72
CA PRO A 57 -10.75 13.49 7.26
C PRO A 57 -11.94 13.34 6.31
N SER A 58 -11.70 13.38 5.00
CA SER A 58 -12.71 13.25 3.95
C SER A 58 -13.00 11.80 3.53
N GLY A 59 -12.38 10.83 4.20
CA GLY A 59 -12.35 9.43 3.77
C GLY A 59 -10.91 8.96 3.56
N THR A 60 -10.71 7.66 3.59
CA THR A 60 -9.39 7.07 3.37
C THR A 60 -9.06 7.11 1.88
N ARG A 61 -7.86 7.58 1.55
CA ARG A 61 -7.30 7.52 0.20
C ARG A 61 -6.55 6.20 0.06
N MET A 62 -6.72 5.50 -1.05
CA MET A 62 -6.14 4.18 -1.25
C MET A 62 -5.59 4.02 -2.66
N LEU A 63 -4.61 3.13 -2.80
CA LEU A 63 -4.11 2.62 -4.07
C LEU A 63 -3.82 1.13 -3.88
N VAL A 64 -4.20 0.30 -4.85
CA VAL A 64 -3.77 -1.09 -4.98
C VAL A 64 -2.84 -1.21 -6.20
N SER A 65 -1.72 -1.91 -6.07
CA SER A 65 -0.74 -2.06 -7.16
C SER A 65 -1.19 -3.03 -8.25
N ASP A 66 -2.05 -3.97 -7.91
CA ASP A 66 -2.59 -4.98 -8.81
C ASP A 66 -4.08 -5.20 -8.52
N ALA A 67 -4.93 -4.76 -9.45
CA ALA A 67 -6.38 -4.95 -9.36
C ALA A 67 -6.83 -6.39 -9.65
N THR A 68 -6.01 -7.19 -10.35
CA THR A 68 -6.34 -8.60 -10.64
C THR A 68 -6.36 -9.44 -9.38
N ALA A 69 -5.57 -9.07 -8.38
CA ALA A 69 -5.54 -9.72 -7.07
C ALA A 69 -6.92 -9.78 -6.38
N ALA A 70 -7.87 -8.91 -6.74
CA ALA A 70 -9.24 -8.97 -6.23
C ALA A 70 -10.01 -10.25 -6.59
N ILE A 71 -9.49 -11.07 -7.50
CA ILE A 71 -10.06 -12.37 -7.87
C ILE A 71 -9.81 -13.41 -6.78
N ASP A 72 -8.62 -13.39 -6.16
CA ASP A 72 -8.19 -14.37 -5.16
C ASP A 72 -8.11 -13.79 -3.72
N TYR A 73 -8.01 -12.46 -3.58
CA TYR A 73 -7.80 -11.79 -2.29
C TYR A 73 -8.98 -10.90 -1.90
N ASP A 74 -9.65 -11.28 -0.82
CA ASP A 74 -10.75 -10.51 -0.22
C ASP A 74 -10.34 -9.05 0.09
N ILE A 75 -9.12 -8.83 0.58
CA ILE A 75 -8.65 -7.46 0.88
C ILE A 75 -8.48 -6.59 -0.37
N ALA A 76 -8.10 -7.16 -1.51
CA ALA A 76 -8.03 -6.43 -2.77
C ALA A 76 -9.44 -6.12 -3.30
N ALA A 77 -10.37 -7.08 -3.19
CA ALA A 77 -11.78 -6.86 -3.50
C ALA A 77 -12.40 -5.74 -2.64
N ASP A 78 -12.12 -5.72 -1.34
CA ASP A 78 -12.55 -4.66 -0.42
C ASP A 78 -11.98 -3.29 -0.82
N VAL A 79 -10.73 -3.22 -1.29
CA VAL A 79 -10.14 -1.98 -1.79
C VAL A 79 -10.82 -1.51 -3.07
N LEU A 80 -11.09 -2.39 -4.03
CA LEU A 80 -11.81 -2.03 -5.26
C LEU A 80 -13.23 -1.53 -4.95
N ASP A 81 -13.97 -2.20 -4.05
CA ASP A 81 -15.29 -1.75 -3.60
C ASP A 81 -15.22 -0.35 -2.94
N ALA A 82 -14.24 -0.13 -2.06
CA ALA A 82 -14.03 1.18 -1.42
C ALA A 82 -13.70 2.29 -2.44
N LEU A 83 -13.03 1.94 -3.53
CA LEU A 83 -12.71 2.84 -4.66
C LEU A 83 -13.88 2.98 -5.64
N ASN A 84 -14.96 2.20 -5.50
CA ASN A 84 -16.06 2.06 -6.47
C ASN A 84 -15.57 1.60 -7.85
N VAL A 85 -14.62 0.67 -7.86
CA VAL A 85 -14.10 -0.01 -9.05
C VAL A 85 -14.68 -1.42 -9.08
N GLU A 86 -15.13 -1.87 -10.25
CA GLU A 86 -15.63 -3.24 -10.42
C GLU A 86 -14.47 -4.23 -10.39
N ILE A 87 -14.66 -5.36 -9.70
CA ILE A 87 -13.70 -6.48 -9.74
C ILE A 87 -13.60 -6.97 -11.20
N PRO A 88 -12.38 -7.14 -11.75
CA PRO A 88 -12.22 -7.58 -13.12
C PRO A 88 -12.82 -8.98 -13.33
N ASP A 89 -13.54 -9.15 -14.44
CA ASP A 89 -14.11 -10.43 -14.87
C ASP A 89 -13.04 -11.22 -15.65
N ILE A 90 -12.08 -11.79 -14.91
CA ILE A 90 -11.01 -12.64 -15.44
C ILE A 90 -11.19 -14.04 -14.84
N ASP A 91 -10.95 -15.08 -15.66
CA ASP A 91 -10.94 -16.46 -15.19
C ASP A 91 -9.73 -16.65 -14.26
N PRO A 92 -9.90 -17.16 -13.02
CA PRO A 92 -8.78 -17.44 -12.13
C PRO A 92 -7.69 -18.32 -12.76
N ASP A 93 -8.05 -19.20 -13.71
CA ASP A 93 -7.08 -20.04 -14.42
C ASP A 93 -6.23 -19.26 -15.45
N GLU A 94 -6.60 -18.02 -15.79
CA GLU A 94 -5.88 -17.13 -16.73
C GLU A 94 -5.10 -16.01 -16.02
N LEU A 95 -5.19 -15.88 -14.69
CA LEU A 95 -4.61 -14.77 -13.91
C LEU A 95 -3.11 -14.57 -14.20
N ASP A 96 -2.34 -15.66 -14.23
CA ASP A 96 -0.89 -15.66 -14.45
C ASP A 96 -0.47 -15.09 -15.82
N ASP A 97 -1.38 -15.05 -16.80
CA ASP A 97 -1.14 -14.52 -18.14
C ASP A 97 -1.56 -13.04 -18.29
N ILE A 98 -2.11 -12.44 -17.22
CA ILE A 98 -2.57 -11.06 -17.21
C ILE A 98 -1.50 -10.16 -16.58
N GLU A 99 -1.16 -9.10 -17.30
CA GLU A 99 -0.29 -8.06 -16.78
C GLU A 99 -1.03 -7.29 -15.67
N PRO A 100 -0.47 -7.16 -14.46
CA PRO A 100 -1.11 -6.44 -13.36
C PRO A 100 -1.20 -4.94 -13.68
N TRP A 101 -2.23 -4.29 -13.14
CA TRP A 101 -2.39 -2.84 -13.24
C TRP A 101 -2.88 -2.24 -11.93
N GLU A 102 -2.48 -1.00 -11.67
CA GLU A 102 -2.88 -0.30 -10.46
C GLU A 102 -4.30 0.27 -10.53
N GLU A 103 -4.93 0.41 -9.38
CA GLU A 103 -6.19 1.13 -9.23
C GLU A 103 -6.18 2.07 -8.02
N GLY A 104 -6.94 3.16 -8.11
CA GLY A 104 -7.12 4.14 -7.05
C GLY A 104 -6.32 5.43 -7.21
N ASP A 105 -5.82 5.96 -6.10
CA ASP A 105 -5.28 7.32 -6.02
C ASP A 105 -3.75 7.36 -6.22
N LEU A 106 -3.30 7.55 -7.44
CA LEU A 106 -1.88 7.73 -7.77
C LEU A 106 -1.24 8.96 -7.08
N GLY A 107 -2.05 9.91 -6.63
CA GLY A 107 -1.61 11.06 -5.87
C GLY A 107 -1.56 10.82 -4.35
N VAL A 108 -1.75 9.58 -3.88
CA VAL A 108 -1.91 9.25 -2.45
C VAL A 108 -0.74 9.69 -1.57
N LEU A 109 0.47 9.86 -2.14
CA LEU A 109 1.68 10.31 -1.44
C LEU A 109 2.26 11.64 -2.00
N ALA A 110 1.54 12.32 -2.88
CA ALA A 110 2.03 13.51 -3.60
C ALA A 110 2.46 14.66 -2.68
N ASP A 111 1.67 14.97 -1.66
CA ASP A 111 1.98 16.03 -0.67
C ASP A 111 3.13 15.67 0.27
N LEU A 112 3.55 14.40 0.31
CA LEU A 112 4.72 13.96 1.08
C LEU A 112 6.03 14.03 0.28
N GLY A 113 5.94 14.30 -1.03
CA GLY A 113 7.10 14.42 -1.91
C GLY A 113 7.24 13.29 -2.92
N LEU A 114 6.23 12.43 -3.10
CA LEU A 114 6.18 11.41 -4.15
C LEU A 114 5.09 11.76 -5.18
N PRO A 115 5.42 12.51 -6.25
CA PRO A 115 4.44 12.88 -7.27
C PRO A 115 3.85 11.66 -7.98
N GLU A 116 2.60 11.78 -8.43
CA GLU A 116 1.89 10.75 -9.19
C GLU A 116 2.72 10.16 -10.34
N PRO A 117 3.34 10.95 -11.25
CA PRO A 117 4.14 10.36 -12.33
C PRO A 117 5.32 9.51 -11.85
N VAL A 118 5.83 9.78 -10.64
CA VAL A 118 6.90 8.96 -10.07
C VAL A 118 6.34 7.67 -9.50
N LEU A 119 5.17 7.71 -8.85
CA LEU A 119 4.52 6.52 -8.34
C LEU A 119 4.07 5.60 -9.49
N SER A 120 3.49 6.14 -10.56
CA SER A 120 3.14 5.36 -11.76
C SER A 120 4.34 4.69 -12.40
N VAL A 121 5.51 5.34 -12.42
CA VAL A 121 6.75 4.71 -12.91
C VAL A 121 7.16 3.53 -12.03
N ILE A 122 6.99 3.62 -10.71
CA ILE A 122 7.32 2.51 -9.80
C ILE A 122 6.35 1.35 -10.02
N LEU A 123 5.04 1.62 -10.15
CA LEU A 123 4.00 0.62 -10.35
C LEU A 123 4.14 -0.12 -11.68
N ALA A 124 4.58 0.59 -12.73
CA ALA A 124 4.81 0.01 -14.05
C ALA A 124 6.03 -0.93 -14.12
N GLU A 125 6.84 -1.03 -13.07
CA GLU A 125 7.94 -2.00 -12.97
C GLU A 125 7.39 -3.33 -12.43
N THR A 126 6.51 -3.98 -13.20
CA THR A 126 5.80 -5.22 -12.84
C THR A 126 6.71 -6.46 -12.75
N ASP A 127 7.93 -6.35 -13.27
CA ASP A 127 9.00 -7.35 -13.09
C ASP A 127 9.57 -7.38 -11.65
N LEU A 128 9.29 -6.36 -10.83
CA LEU A 128 9.78 -6.25 -9.45
C LEU A 128 8.79 -6.86 -8.46
N TYR A 129 9.33 -7.41 -7.38
CA TYR A 129 8.49 -7.82 -6.26
C TYR A 129 7.85 -6.61 -5.55
N PRO A 130 6.68 -6.76 -4.92
CA PRO A 130 6.00 -5.67 -4.21
C PRO A 130 6.87 -5.02 -3.14
N ASP A 131 7.67 -5.79 -2.39
CA ASP A 131 8.59 -5.27 -1.37
C ASP A 131 9.68 -4.38 -1.98
N GLU A 132 10.18 -4.71 -3.17
CA GLU A 132 11.13 -3.90 -3.93
C GLU A 132 10.51 -2.57 -4.37
N GLN A 133 9.27 -2.60 -4.90
CA GLN A 133 8.51 -1.39 -5.26
C GLN A 133 8.26 -0.50 -4.02
N LEU A 134 7.87 -1.09 -2.89
CA LEU A 134 7.71 -0.39 -1.61
C LEU A 134 9.04 0.20 -1.11
N GLY A 135 10.15 -0.50 -1.34
CA GLY A 135 11.51 -0.01 -1.09
C GLY A 135 11.84 1.24 -1.92
N MET A 136 11.47 1.26 -3.21
CA MET A 136 11.62 2.42 -4.07
C MET A 136 10.78 3.61 -3.57
N ILE A 137 9.54 3.38 -3.16
CA ILE A 137 8.67 4.40 -2.54
C ILE A 137 9.36 5.00 -1.30
N ALA A 138 9.86 4.15 -0.40
CA ALA A 138 10.54 4.58 0.82
C ALA A 138 11.82 5.36 0.53
N GLN A 139 12.60 4.96 -0.47
CA GLN A 139 13.79 5.67 -0.90
C GLN A 139 13.46 7.06 -1.44
N ARG A 140 12.42 7.19 -2.26
CA ARG A 140 12.00 8.48 -2.83
C ARG A 140 11.46 9.44 -1.78
N LEU A 141 10.75 8.93 -0.77
CA LEU A 141 10.22 9.73 0.33
C LEU A 141 11.25 9.98 1.46
N GLY A 142 12.38 9.26 1.43
CA GLY A 142 13.49 9.45 2.36
C GLY A 142 13.29 8.78 3.72
N PHE A 143 12.62 7.62 3.76
CA PHE A 143 12.45 6.80 4.97
C PHE A 143 12.92 5.34 4.82
N ALA A 144 13.73 5.05 3.79
CA ALA A 144 14.21 3.69 3.52
C ALA A 144 14.95 3.07 4.71
N ASP A 145 15.74 3.86 5.46
CA ASP A 145 16.47 3.39 6.64
C ASP A 145 15.50 2.99 7.78
N GLU A 146 14.45 3.78 8.01
CA GLU A 146 13.41 3.48 8.99
C GLU A 146 12.58 2.24 8.59
N LEU A 147 12.31 2.06 7.30
CA LEU A 147 11.65 0.86 6.76
C LEU A 147 12.51 -0.38 7.03
N ALA A 148 13.76 -0.39 6.56
CA ALA A 148 14.68 -1.51 6.72
C ALA A 148 14.88 -1.89 8.19
N ALA A 149 15.02 -0.90 9.08
CA ALA A 149 15.21 -1.13 10.51
C ALA A 149 14.03 -1.81 11.23
N VAL A 150 12.83 -1.78 10.63
CA VAL A 150 11.65 -2.51 11.12
C VAL A 150 11.60 -3.91 10.50
N LEU A 151 11.83 -4.03 9.19
CA LEU A 151 11.84 -5.32 8.49
C LEU A 151 12.88 -6.28 9.10
N ASP A 152 14.07 -5.80 9.44
CA ASP A 152 15.13 -6.59 10.10
C ASP A 152 14.72 -7.20 11.45
N LYS A 153 13.67 -6.68 12.08
CA LYS A 153 13.19 -7.12 13.41
C LYS A 153 11.94 -7.99 13.32
N LEU A 154 11.34 -8.10 12.14
CA LEU A 154 10.17 -8.95 11.96
C LEU A 154 10.63 -10.43 11.88
N PRO A 155 9.93 -11.34 12.55
CA PRO A 155 10.15 -12.76 12.33
C PRO A 155 9.81 -13.08 10.87
N ARG A 156 10.77 -13.71 10.18
CA ARG A 156 10.54 -14.34 8.88
C ARG A 156 9.58 -15.51 9.01
#